data_AF-R7WAM4-F1
#
_entry.id   AF-R7WAM4-F1
#
_cell.length_a   1.000
_cell.length_b   1.000
_cell.length_c   1.000
_cell.angle_alpha   90.00
_cell.angle_beta   90.00
_cell.angle_gamma   90.00
#
_symmetry.space_group_name_H-M   'P 1'
#
loop_
_entity.id
_entity.type
_entity.pdbx_description
1 polymer ?
#
loop_
_entity_poly.entity_id
_entity_poly.type
_entity_poly.pdbx_seq_one_letter_code
_entity_poly.pdbx_strand_id
1 'polypeptide(L)'
;MTYTTPTSFPSSGLYLNTPKKKPLPSKIEEVRAAGWLDLMLASSPPRKRQSKDFLPHDVQADDLDLRYRNWMVNYPSALGSFEAITELARGKKLALFLDYDGTLSPIVDNPANAVMSDEMRAAVRHVASLFPTAIISGRSRDKVFDFVKLTELYYAGSHGMDIMGPIRKSESNGHHVECVRSTDSEGKEVNLFQPASEFLPMIAEVFENLSESIKDIEGARMEDNKFCVSVHYRNVAPHDYETVHQRVTAVLKDYPCLRLTHGRKVLEVRPVIDWNKGKAVEFLLESLGLSESDDVLPIYVGDDKTDEDAFKVLKANNHGFGILVSSVPKDSDAFYSLRDPSEVMEFLRTLAAWKEGSS
;
A
#
# COMPACT_ATOMS: atom_id res chain seq x y z
N MET A 1 36.04 59.90 27.57
CA MET A 1 36.46 58.53 27.23
C MET A 1 35.95 58.26 25.83
N THR A 2 36.45 58.83 24.73
CA THR A 2 37.81 58.86 24.12
C THR A 2 38.42 57.48 23.89
N TYR A 3 38.98 57.36 22.66
CA TYR A 3 39.90 56.34 22.11
C TYR A 3 39.24 55.12 21.44
N THR A 4 39.64 54.60 20.28
CA THR A 4 40.41 55.02 19.08
C THR A 4 40.49 53.74 18.22
N THR A 5 40.40 53.87 16.90
CA THR A 5 40.87 52.85 15.93
C THR A 5 42.39 52.64 16.02
N PRO A 6 42.90 51.53 15.45
CA PRO A 6 43.78 51.71 14.29
C PRO A 6 43.50 50.78 13.09
N THR A 7 43.61 51.40 11.92
CA THR A 7 43.93 50.91 10.56
C THR A 7 45.20 50.05 10.52
N SER A 8 45.38 49.07 9.60
CA SER A 8 45.87 49.31 8.23
C SER A 8 45.81 48.10 7.25
N PHE A 9 45.55 48.46 5.97
CA PHE A 9 45.59 47.82 4.63
C PHE A 9 46.85 47.00 4.22
N PRO A 10 47.02 46.46 2.95
CA PRO A 10 46.26 46.52 1.67
C PRO A 10 46.01 45.12 1.00
N SER A 11 45.34 44.90 -0.15
CA SER A 11 45.55 45.46 -1.49
C SER A 11 44.56 44.91 -2.55
N SER A 12 44.41 45.69 -3.64
CA SER A 12 44.10 45.28 -5.05
C SER A 12 42.65 44.86 -5.38
N GLY A 13 41.83 45.67 -6.06
CA GLY A 13 41.77 45.87 -7.54
C GLY A 13 40.92 44.75 -8.17
N LEU A 14 39.82 44.92 -8.91
CA LEU A 14 39.45 45.85 -9.98
C LEU A 14 37.92 45.77 -10.20
N TYR A 15 37.33 46.86 -10.68
CA TYR A 15 35.96 46.91 -11.23
C TYR A 15 35.84 46.07 -12.51
N LEU A 16 34.73 45.33 -12.69
CA LEU A 16 34.18 45.08 -14.03
C LEU A 16 32.67 44.80 -13.99
N ASN A 17 31.96 45.48 -14.91
CA ASN A 17 30.52 45.43 -15.19
C ASN A 17 29.96 44.01 -15.37
N THR A 18 28.82 43.71 -14.73
CA THR A 18 27.96 42.58 -15.11
C THR A 18 26.83 43.04 -16.04
N PRO A 19 26.63 42.39 -17.20
CA PRO A 19 25.60 42.77 -18.16
C PRO A 19 24.24 42.19 -17.78
N LYS A 20 23.19 43.03 -17.91
CA LYS A 20 21.78 42.60 -17.90
C LYS A 20 21.55 41.55 -19.01
N LYS A 21 21.19 40.32 -18.64
CA LYS A 21 20.66 39.30 -19.57
C LYS A 21 19.14 39.24 -19.48
N LYS A 22 18.50 39.29 -20.66
CA LYS A 22 17.06 39.18 -20.94
C LYS A 22 16.50 37.80 -20.51
N PRO A 23 15.19 37.69 -20.23
CA PRO A 23 14.57 36.42 -19.81
C PRO A 23 14.52 35.43 -20.98
N LEU A 24 14.88 34.17 -20.72
CA LEU A 24 14.71 33.02 -21.63
C LEU A 24 13.38 32.31 -21.30
N PRO A 25 12.70 31.69 -22.29
CA PRO A 25 11.33 31.21 -22.15
C PRO A 25 11.24 29.90 -21.36
N SER A 26 10.07 29.71 -20.72
CA SER A 26 9.66 28.61 -19.86
C SER A 26 9.79 27.23 -20.52
N LYS A 27 10.65 26.38 -19.96
CA LYS A 27 10.88 24.98 -20.38
C LYS A 27 10.50 23.97 -19.28
N ILE A 28 9.60 24.36 -18.37
CA ILE A 28 9.27 23.62 -17.15
C ILE A 28 8.00 22.75 -17.28
N GLU A 29 7.18 22.94 -18.32
CA GLU A 29 5.95 22.13 -18.50
C GLU A 29 6.20 20.79 -19.22
N GLU A 30 7.08 20.72 -20.23
CA GLU A 30 7.34 19.47 -20.98
C GLU A 30 8.07 18.40 -20.15
N VAL A 31 8.90 18.79 -19.17
CA VAL A 31 9.69 17.84 -18.36
C VAL A 31 8.84 17.15 -17.28
N ARG A 32 7.71 17.75 -16.87
CA ARG A 32 6.73 17.07 -16.01
C ARG A 32 5.82 16.13 -16.82
N ALA A 33 5.55 16.46 -18.08
CA ALA A 33 4.66 15.68 -18.95
C ALA A 33 5.19 14.26 -19.24
N ALA A 34 6.50 14.11 -19.46
CA ALA A 34 7.11 12.82 -19.76
C ALA A 34 7.03 11.82 -18.59
N GLY A 35 7.07 12.29 -17.34
CA GLY A 35 7.18 11.41 -16.17
C GLY A 35 5.89 10.64 -15.81
N TRP A 36 4.72 11.27 -15.92
CA TRP A 36 3.46 10.62 -15.50
C TRP A 36 2.88 9.69 -16.56
N LEU A 37 3.07 9.98 -17.85
CA LEU A 37 2.67 9.06 -18.91
C LEU A 37 3.51 7.78 -18.85
N ASP A 38 4.82 7.90 -18.59
CA ASP A 38 5.69 6.76 -18.34
C ASP A 38 5.21 5.93 -17.13
N LEU A 39 4.76 6.55 -16.04
CA LEU A 39 4.17 5.84 -14.90
C LEU A 39 2.84 5.14 -15.27
N MET A 40 1.99 5.78 -16.10
CA MET A 40 0.74 5.17 -16.58
C MET A 40 0.97 4.01 -17.56
N LEU A 41 2.06 4.06 -18.33
CA LEU A 41 2.49 2.99 -19.22
C LEU A 41 3.17 1.86 -18.44
N ALA A 42 4.06 2.17 -17.49
CA ALA A 42 4.79 1.21 -16.67
C ALA A 42 3.91 0.46 -15.66
N SER A 43 2.78 1.05 -15.25
CA SER A 43 1.76 0.41 -14.40
C SER A 43 0.93 -0.68 -15.11
N SER A 44 1.24 -0.99 -16.38
CA SER A 44 0.66 -2.12 -17.11
C SER A 44 1.14 -3.45 -16.52
N PRO A 45 0.26 -4.45 -16.30
CA PRO A 45 0.72 -5.80 -15.97
C PRO A 45 1.71 -6.30 -17.04
N PRO A 46 2.73 -7.08 -16.69
CA PRO A 46 3.55 -7.75 -17.68
C PRO A 46 2.61 -8.57 -18.56
N ARG A 47 2.60 -8.26 -19.86
CA ARG A 47 1.74 -8.89 -20.87
C ARG A 47 1.78 -10.41 -20.67
N LYS A 48 0.64 -11.06 -20.36
CA LYS A 48 0.48 -12.49 -20.69
C LYS A 48 0.61 -12.55 -22.20
N ARG A 49 1.81 -12.90 -22.67
CA ARG A 49 2.18 -12.88 -24.09
C ARG A 49 1.47 -14.02 -24.81
N GLN A 50 0.19 -13.86 -25.10
CA GLN A 50 -0.44 -14.56 -26.22
C GLN A 50 -0.06 -13.79 -27.48
N SER A 51 1.14 -14.05 -27.98
CA SER A 51 1.50 -13.74 -29.36
C SER A 51 2.43 -14.85 -29.82
N LYS A 52 1.83 -15.91 -30.38
CA LYS A 52 2.45 -16.62 -31.49
C LYS A 52 2.71 -15.55 -32.54
N ASP A 53 3.97 -15.16 -32.72
CA ASP A 53 4.58 -14.81 -33.99
C ASP A 53 5.90 -14.03 -33.76
N PHE A 54 6.99 -14.68 -34.20
CA PHE A 54 8.35 -14.21 -34.46
C PHE A 54 9.18 -13.58 -33.33
N LEU A 55 9.80 -14.41 -32.49
CA LEU A 55 11.18 -14.24 -31.98
C LEU A 55 11.79 -15.65 -31.69
N PRO A 56 13.13 -15.84 -31.74
CA PRO A 56 13.74 -17.14 -31.45
C PRO A 56 13.41 -17.56 -30.02
N HIS A 57 12.62 -18.63 -29.91
CA HIS A 57 12.28 -19.30 -28.66
C HIS A 57 13.57 -19.87 -28.04
N ASP A 58 13.71 -19.71 -26.72
CA ASP A 58 14.65 -20.37 -25.78
C ASP A 58 15.58 -19.45 -24.99
N VAL A 59 15.76 -18.16 -25.33
CA VAL A 59 16.72 -17.29 -24.62
C VAL A 59 16.09 -16.34 -23.57
N GLN A 60 14.76 -16.14 -23.56
CA GLN A 60 14.11 -15.17 -22.64
C GLN A 60 13.55 -15.76 -21.34
N ALA A 61 13.20 -17.05 -21.32
CA ALA A 61 12.63 -17.69 -20.13
C ALA A 61 13.72 -17.99 -19.08
N ASP A 62 14.86 -18.52 -19.52
CA ASP A 62 15.99 -18.86 -18.66
C ASP A 62 16.60 -17.62 -18.00
N ASP A 63 16.68 -16.48 -18.70
CA ASP A 63 17.19 -15.24 -18.15
C ASP A 63 16.24 -14.62 -17.09
N LEU A 64 14.91 -14.72 -17.30
CA LEU A 64 13.95 -14.24 -16.31
C LEU A 64 13.96 -15.10 -15.05
N ASP A 65 14.06 -16.41 -15.21
CA ASP A 65 14.14 -17.36 -14.10
C ASP A 65 15.47 -17.22 -13.34
N LEU A 66 16.58 -17.01 -14.04
CA LEU A 66 17.88 -16.70 -13.41
C LEU A 66 17.83 -15.40 -12.62
N ARG A 67 17.22 -14.34 -13.19
CA ARG A 67 17.03 -13.06 -12.49
C ARG A 67 16.16 -13.22 -11.24
N TYR A 68 15.08 -14.00 -11.33
CA TYR A 68 14.22 -14.28 -10.19
C TYR A 68 14.95 -15.07 -9.10
N ARG A 69 15.71 -16.11 -9.46
CA ARG A 69 16.53 -16.88 -8.52
C ARG A 69 17.59 -16.03 -7.82
N ASN A 70 18.30 -15.16 -8.56
CA ASN A 70 19.26 -14.24 -7.98
C ASN A 70 18.60 -13.23 -7.04
N TRP A 71 17.39 -12.76 -7.38
CA TRP A 71 16.62 -11.88 -6.52
C TRP A 71 16.18 -12.56 -5.21
N MET A 72 15.80 -13.85 -5.26
CA MET A 72 15.46 -14.64 -4.07
C MET A 72 16.64 -14.84 -3.11
N VAL A 73 17.89 -14.58 -3.51
CA VAL A 73 19.03 -14.58 -2.57
C VAL A 73 18.89 -13.45 -1.55
N ASN A 74 18.36 -12.29 -1.98
CA ASN A 74 18.14 -11.14 -1.10
C ASN A 74 16.78 -11.22 -0.39
N TYR A 75 15.80 -11.89 -0.99
CA TYR A 75 14.44 -12.05 -0.48
C TYR A 75 14.04 -13.53 -0.50
N PRO A 76 14.58 -14.36 0.41
CA PRO A 76 14.34 -15.79 0.39
C PRO A 76 12.86 -16.13 0.56
N SER A 77 12.45 -17.26 -0.01
CA SER A 77 11.07 -17.75 0.12
C SER A 77 10.71 -17.92 1.60
N ALA A 78 9.56 -17.39 2.03
CA ALA A 78 9.07 -17.58 3.39
C ALA A 78 8.72 -19.05 3.66
N LEU A 79 8.24 -19.78 2.66
CA LEU A 79 8.04 -21.24 2.74
C LEU A 79 9.39 -21.97 2.85
N GLY A 80 10.37 -21.59 2.02
CA GLY A 80 11.71 -22.17 2.08
C GLY A 80 12.48 -21.83 3.37
N SER A 81 12.11 -20.72 4.04
CA SER A 81 12.71 -20.24 5.29
C SER A 81 11.81 -20.49 6.50
N PHE A 82 10.81 -21.36 6.38
CA PHE A 82 9.76 -21.51 7.38
C PHE A 82 10.31 -21.94 8.74
N GLU A 83 11.31 -22.83 8.77
CA GLU A 83 11.98 -23.22 10.02
C GLU A 83 12.59 -22.01 10.74
N ALA A 84 13.32 -21.15 10.03
CA ALA A 84 13.90 -19.93 10.60
C ALA A 84 12.84 -18.95 11.10
N ILE A 85 11.74 -18.78 10.36
CA ILE A 85 10.58 -17.98 10.77
C ILE A 85 9.99 -18.54 12.07
N THR A 86 9.79 -19.85 12.17
CA THR A 86 9.22 -20.47 13.37
C THR A 86 10.14 -20.43 14.58
N GLU A 87 11.47 -20.48 14.39
CA GLU A 87 12.42 -20.26 15.47
C GLU A 87 12.35 -18.84 16.01
N LEU A 88 12.20 -17.82 15.15
CA LEU A 88 11.96 -16.44 15.58
C LEU A 88 10.61 -16.27 16.29
N ALA A 89 9.59 -17.04 15.89
CA ALA A 89 8.26 -17.00 16.48
C ALA A 89 8.14 -17.78 17.80
N ARG A 90 9.10 -18.66 18.11
CA ARG A 90 9.07 -19.51 19.30
C ARG A 90 9.07 -18.66 20.58
N GLY A 91 8.06 -18.87 21.43
CA GLY A 91 7.89 -18.10 22.67
C GLY A 91 7.30 -16.71 22.49
N LYS A 92 7.04 -16.26 21.25
CA LYS A 92 6.46 -14.96 20.94
C LYS A 92 4.96 -15.04 20.64
N LYS A 93 4.26 -13.91 20.83
CA LYS A 93 2.89 -13.66 20.37
C LYS A 93 2.95 -13.15 18.93
N LEU A 94 2.41 -13.94 18.00
CA LEU A 94 2.29 -13.52 16.61
C LEU A 94 1.13 -12.54 16.42
N ALA A 95 1.31 -11.56 15.54
CA ALA A 95 0.25 -10.72 15.00
C ALA A 95 0.37 -10.69 13.48
N LEU A 96 -0.71 -10.94 12.76
CA LEU A 96 -0.69 -11.11 11.32
C LEU A 96 -1.43 -9.98 10.61
N PHE A 97 -0.78 -9.37 9.63
CA PHE A 97 -1.32 -8.29 8.82
C PHE A 97 -1.27 -8.71 7.36
N LEU A 98 -2.40 -8.64 6.67
CA LEU A 98 -2.55 -9.16 5.31
C LEU A 98 -3.10 -8.06 4.41
N ASP A 99 -2.40 -7.78 3.32
CA ASP A 99 -3.00 -7.08 2.19
C ASP A 99 -4.02 -7.98 1.47
N TYR A 100 -4.87 -7.40 0.62
CA TYR A 100 -5.91 -8.12 -0.09
C TYR A 100 -5.59 -8.38 -1.57
N ASP A 101 -5.54 -7.34 -2.40
CA ASP A 101 -5.43 -7.46 -3.86
C ASP A 101 -4.00 -7.82 -4.28
N GLY A 102 -3.78 -8.97 -4.91
CA GLY A 102 -2.45 -9.47 -5.24
C GLY A 102 -1.80 -10.30 -4.14
N THR A 103 -2.40 -10.31 -2.95
CA THR A 103 -1.94 -11.06 -1.77
C THR A 103 -2.88 -12.21 -1.43
N LEU A 104 -4.12 -11.92 -1.05
CA LEU A 104 -5.15 -12.92 -0.73
C LEU A 104 -6.07 -13.25 -1.90
N SER A 105 -6.10 -12.37 -2.91
CA SER A 105 -6.83 -12.55 -4.16
C SER A 105 -5.91 -12.31 -5.34
N PRO A 106 -6.07 -13.03 -6.48
CA PRO A 106 -5.33 -12.69 -7.69
C PRO A 106 -5.68 -11.30 -8.21
N ILE A 107 -4.73 -10.70 -8.95
CA ILE A 107 -4.95 -9.44 -9.66
C ILE A 107 -5.75 -9.71 -10.91
N VAL A 108 -6.91 -9.06 -11.02
CA VAL A 108 -7.88 -9.23 -12.11
C VAL A 108 -8.15 -7.90 -12.80
N ASP A 109 -8.67 -7.95 -14.03
CA ASP A 109 -8.94 -6.75 -14.83
C ASP A 109 -10.14 -5.93 -14.37
N ASN A 110 -11.16 -6.61 -13.87
CA ASN A 110 -12.28 -5.96 -13.20
C ASN A 110 -12.09 -6.09 -11.68
N PRO A 111 -11.85 -4.99 -10.93
CA PRO A 111 -11.67 -5.03 -9.49
C PRO A 111 -12.82 -5.71 -8.74
N ALA A 112 -14.04 -5.71 -9.29
CA ALA A 112 -15.19 -6.42 -8.70
C ALA A 112 -15.05 -7.95 -8.71
N ASN A 113 -14.15 -8.50 -9.52
CA ASN A 113 -13.92 -9.94 -9.67
C ASN A 113 -12.72 -10.42 -8.84
N ALA A 114 -12.11 -9.57 -8.01
CA ALA A 114 -10.99 -9.92 -7.14
C ALA A 114 -11.53 -10.69 -5.91
N VAL A 115 -12.16 -11.83 -6.15
CA VAL A 115 -12.85 -12.62 -5.12
C VAL A 115 -11.86 -13.59 -4.47
N MET A 116 -11.85 -13.61 -3.13
CA MET A 116 -11.14 -14.60 -2.34
C MET A 116 -11.77 -16.00 -2.53
N SER A 117 -10.94 -17.00 -2.81
CA SER A 117 -11.42 -18.39 -2.91
C SER A 117 -11.86 -18.93 -1.55
N ASP A 118 -12.72 -19.94 -1.53
CA ASP A 118 -13.19 -20.55 -0.28
C ASP A 118 -12.04 -21.21 0.50
N GLU A 119 -11.04 -21.75 -0.20
CA GLU A 119 -9.83 -22.33 0.36
C GLU A 119 -8.95 -21.30 1.06
N MET A 120 -8.79 -20.12 0.45
CA MET A 120 -8.06 -19.00 1.04
C MET A 120 -8.84 -18.46 2.24
N ARG A 121 -10.16 -18.28 2.12
CA ARG A 121 -11.01 -17.84 3.24
C ARG A 121 -10.91 -18.78 4.43
N ALA A 122 -10.89 -20.09 4.18
CA ALA A 122 -10.68 -21.09 5.23
C ALA A 122 -9.29 -20.96 5.88
N ALA A 123 -8.23 -20.76 5.09
CA ALA A 123 -6.88 -20.54 5.61
C ALA A 123 -6.78 -19.29 6.49
N VAL A 124 -7.34 -18.15 6.03
CA VAL A 124 -7.37 -16.89 6.79
C VAL A 124 -8.16 -17.04 8.08
N ARG A 125 -9.35 -17.67 8.03
CA ARG A 125 -10.15 -17.97 9.23
C ARG A 125 -9.37 -18.81 10.24
N HIS A 126 -8.63 -19.81 9.76
CA HIS A 126 -7.87 -20.70 10.63
C HIS A 126 -6.75 -19.97 11.35
N VAL A 127 -5.93 -19.18 10.65
CA VAL A 127 -4.89 -18.35 11.30
C VAL A 127 -5.48 -17.29 12.23
N ALA A 128 -6.63 -16.71 11.88
CA ALA A 128 -7.33 -15.73 12.72
C ALA A 128 -7.85 -16.31 14.04
N SER A 129 -8.13 -17.61 14.09
CA SER A 129 -8.49 -18.30 15.33
C SER A 129 -7.31 -18.51 16.28
N LEU A 130 -6.07 -18.44 15.74
CA LEU A 130 -4.83 -18.70 16.47
C LEU A 130 -4.07 -17.41 16.82
N PHE A 131 -4.19 -16.39 15.97
CA PHE A 131 -3.45 -15.13 16.07
C PHE A 131 -4.35 -13.92 15.80
N PRO A 132 -4.14 -12.78 16.49
CA PRO A 132 -4.68 -11.50 16.07
C PRO A 132 -4.34 -11.25 14.60
N THR A 133 -5.37 -11.13 13.77
CA THR A 133 -5.22 -11.00 12.31
C THR A 133 -6.01 -9.80 11.80
N ALA A 134 -5.39 -9.00 10.94
CA ALA A 134 -5.99 -7.83 10.31
C ALA A 134 -5.80 -7.84 8.79
N ILE A 135 -6.82 -7.39 8.06
CA ILE A 135 -6.72 -7.12 6.62
C ILE A 135 -6.56 -5.62 6.39
N ILE A 136 -5.52 -5.22 5.66
CA ILE A 136 -5.19 -3.82 5.36
C ILE A 136 -5.20 -3.60 3.84
N SER A 137 -6.23 -2.92 3.34
CA SER A 137 -6.48 -2.77 1.90
C SER A 137 -6.59 -1.31 1.48
N GLY A 138 -6.27 -1.02 0.22
CA GLY A 138 -6.61 0.25 -0.44
C GLY A 138 -8.11 0.41 -0.70
N ARG A 139 -8.87 -0.70 -0.77
CA ARG A 139 -10.32 -0.71 -0.94
C ARG A 139 -11.04 -0.12 0.27
N SER A 140 -12.27 0.37 0.09
CA SER A 140 -13.12 0.66 1.25
C SER A 140 -13.28 -0.59 2.13
N ARG A 141 -13.39 -0.34 3.43
CA ARG A 141 -13.50 -1.39 4.45
C ARG A 141 -14.68 -2.32 4.19
N ASP A 142 -15.83 -1.76 3.85
CA ASP A 142 -17.06 -2.54 3.61
C ASP A 142 -16.89 -3.43 2.37
N LYS A 143 -16.23 -2.94 1.33
CA LYS A 143 -15.97 -3.71 0.11
C LYS A 143 -15.00 -4.86 0.32
N VAL A 144 -13.90 -4.64 1.05
CA VAL A 144 -12.97 -5.74 1.38
C VAL A 144 -13.63 -6.75 2.32
N PHE A 145 -14.47 -6.29 3.26
CA PHE A 145 -15.27 -7.18 4.10
C PHE A 145 -16.22 -8.04 3.25
N ASP A 146 -16.91 -7.47 2.25
CA ASP A 146 -17.82 -8.21 1.37
C ASP A 146 -17.13 -9.32 0.56
N PHE A 147 -15.84 -9.16 0.25
CA PHE A 147 -15.08 -10.24 -0.39
C PHE A 147 -14.64 -11.33 0.60
N VAL A 148 -14.20 -10.91 1.79
CA VAL A 148 -13.58 -11.80 2.78
C VAL A 148 -14.64 -12.55 3.59
N LYS A 149 -15.65 -11.83 4.11
CA LYS A 149 -16.78 -12.33 4.91
C LYS A 149 -16.37 -13.07 6.18
N LEU A 150 -15.39 -12.53 6.91
CA LEU A 150 -14.93 -13.04 8.20
C LEU A 150 -15.11 -11.97 9.27
N THR A 151 -15.97 -12.20 10.25
CA THR A 151 -16.32 -11.21 11.29
C THR A 151 -15.31 -11.12 12.45
N GLU A 152 -14.42 -12.11 12.53
CA GLU A 152 -13.40 -12.25 13.57
C GLU A 152 -12.12 -11.43 13.30
N LEU A 153 -12.00 -10.85 12.11
CA LEU A 153 -10.84 -10.06 11.68
C LEU A 153 -10.98 -8.58 12.04
N TYR A 154 -9.84 -7.91 12.11
CA TYR A 154 -9.77 -6.46 11.99
C TYR A 154 -9.70 -6.09 10.50
N TYR A 155 -10.38 -5.01 10.12
CA TYR A 155 -10.36 -4.49 8.76
C TYR A 155 -9.91 -3.04 8.76
N ALA A 156 -8.90 -2.75 7.94
CA ALA A 156 -8.39 -1.42 7.70
C ALA A 156 -8.55 -1.12 6.19
N GLY A 157 -9.63 -0.42 5.85
CA GLY A 157 -9.90 0.03 4.49
C GLY A 157 -9.25 1.37 4.17
N SER A 158 -9.26 1.74 2.90
CA SER A 158 -8.79 3.04 2.40
C SER A 158 -7.34 3.32 2.79
N HIS A 159 -6.46 2.34 2.60
CA HIS A 159 -5.06 2.34 3.06
C HIS A 159 -4.91 2.54 4.58
N GLY A 160 -5.90 2.07 5.33
CA GLY A 160 -5.97 2.14 6.78
C GLY A 160 -6.59 3.41 7.35
N MET A 161 -7.24 4.26 6.54
CA MET A 161 -8.00 5.41 7.04
C MET A 161 -9.40 5.04 7.57
N ASP A 162 -9.84 3.79 7.37
CA ASP A 162 -11.10 3.27 7.94
C ASP A 162 -10.84 1.95 8.65
N ILE A 163 -10.54 1.99 9.95
CA ILE A 163 -10.22 0.81 10.74
C ILE A 163 -11.41 0.41 11.61
N MET A 164 -11.82 -0.84 11.51
CA MET A 164 -12.82 -1.46 12.37
C MET A 164 -12.30 -2.78 12.93
N GLY A 165 -12.60 -3.02 14.20
CA GLY A 165 -12.28 -4.29 14.84
C GLY A 165 -13.34 -4.71 15.85
N PRO A 166 -13.39 -6.00 16.18
CA PRO A 166 -14.25 -6.50 17.25
C PRO A 166 -13.90 -5.81 18.58
N ILE A 167 -14.90 -5.48 19.39
CA ILE A 167 -14.65 -4.98 20.75
C ILE A 167 -13.95 -6.07 21.56
N ARG A 168 -12.76 -5.76 22.07
CA ARG A 168 -12.17 -6.52 23.15
C ARG A 168 -12.76 -6.08 24.47
N LYS A 169 -13.17 -7.06 25.28
CA LYS A 169 -13.30 -6.88 26.73
C LYS A 169 -11.89 -6.75 27.32
N SER A 170 -11.22 -5.60 27.16
CA SER A 170 -10.04 -5.33 27.97
C SER A 170 -10.46 -4.49 29.17
N GLU A 171 -10.08 -4.98 30.35
CA GLU A 171 -10.11 -4.24 31.58
C GLU A 171 -9.30 -2.95 31.42
N SER A 172 -9.86 -1.89 31.99
CA SER A 172 -9.35 -0.53 32.07
C SER A 172 -7.85 -0.46 32.31
N ASN A 173 -7.05 -0.22 31.27
CA ASN A 173 -5.69 0.30 31.39
C ASN A 173 -5.46 1.42 30.36
N GLY A 174 -6.03 2.59 30.66
CA GLY A 174 -5.36 3.89 30.60
C GLY A 174 -4.95 4.53 29.26
N HIS A 175 -4.74 3.79 28.18
CA HIS A 175 -4.28 4.36 26.91
C HIS A 175 -5.43 4.39 25.90
N HIS A 176 -6.22 5.46 25.94
CA HIS A 176 -7.26 5.70 24.94
C HIS A 176 -6.61 6.10 23.61
N VAL A 177 -6.44 5.12 22.74
CA VAL A 177 -6.46 5.36 21.30
C VAL A 177 -7.84 5.92 20.94
N GLU A 178 -7.94 6.94 20.08
CA GLU A 178 -9.20 7.62 19.68
C GLU A 178 -10.16 6.72 18.87
N CYS A 179 -10.51 5.54 19.40
CA CYS A 179 -11.54 4.68 18.85
C CYS A 179 -12.91 5.14 19.35
N VAL A 180 -13.83 5.38 18.42
CA VAL A 180 -15.24 5.62 18.75
C VAL A 180 -15.95 4.27 18.78
N ARG A 181 -16.73 3.99 19.84
CA ARG A 181 -17.64 2.85 19.85
C ARG A 181 -18.73 3.08 18.82
N SER A 182 -18.88 2.14 17.89
CA SER A 182 -19.89 2.17 16.84
C SER A 182 -20.62 0.83 16.78
N THR A 183 -21.60 0.70 15.90
CA THR A 183 -22.26 -0.56 15.56
C THR A 183 -21.91 -0.95 14.13
N ASP A 184 -21.59 -2.23 13.90
CA ASP A 184 -21.48 -2.76 12.55
C ASP A 184 -22.86 -2.89 11.87
N SER A 185 -22.88 -3.38 10.62
CA SER A 185 -24.09 -3.59 9.84
C SER A 185 -25.08 -4.59 10.47
N GLU A 186 -24.63 -5.41 11.42
CA GLU A 186 -25.43 -6.39 12.15
C GLU A 186 -25.86 -5.88 13.54
N GLY A 187 -25.54 -4.63 13.88
CA GLY A 187 -25.87 -3.99 15.16
C GLY A 187 -24.96 -4.39 16.31
N LYS A 188 -23.84 -5.07 16.04
CA LYS A 188 -22.86 -5.47 17.06
C LYS A 188 -21.89 -4.33 17.32
N GLU A 189 -21.56 -4.11 18.58
CA GLU A 189 -20.61 -3.06 18.96
C GLU A 189 -19.20 -3.35 18.41
N VAL A 190 -18.57 -2.32 17.85
CA VAL A 190 -17.23 -2.34 17.23
C VAL A 190 -16.42 -1.12 17.64
N ASN A 191 -15.10 -1.24 17.57
CA ASN A 191 -14.20 -0.09 17.67
C ASN A 191 -13.96 0.47 16.26
N LEU A 192 -14.23 1.76 16.07
CA LEU A 192 -14.04 2.48 14.82
C LEU A 192 -12.97 3.54 14.95
N PHE A 193 -12.03 3.59 14.01
CA PHE A 193 -11.02 4.63 13.92
C PHE A 193 -10.90 5.18 12.50
N GLN A 194 -11.00 6.50 12.38
CA GLN A 194 -11.08 7.22 11.10
C GLN A 194 -10.30 8.55 11.17
N PRO A 195 -8.97 8.52 11.00
CA PRO A 195 -8.11 9.69 11.19
C PRO A 195 -8.34 10.78 10.13
N ALA A 196 -9.04 10.45 9.05
CA ALA A 196 -9.34 11.33 7.92
C ALA A 196 -10.83 11.72 7.86
N SER A 197 -11.61 11.53 8.93
CA SER A 197 -13.07 11.73 8.94
C SER A 197 -13.52 13.10 8.43
N GLU A 198 -12.73 14.15 8.70
CA GLU A 198 -12.99 15.52 8.22
C GLU A 198 -12.98 15.66 6.68
N PHE A 199 -12.32 14.75 5.96
CA PHE A 199 -12.24 14.77 4.50
C PHE A 199 -13.43 14.11 3.80
N LEU A 200 -14.29 13.37 4.51
CA LEU A 200 -15.39 12.60 3.91
C LEU A 200 -16.31 13.44 3.01
N PRO A 201 -16.79 14.64 3.41
CA PRO A 201 -17.64 15.46 2.54
C PRO A 201 -16.92 15.90 1.27
N MET A 202 -15.62 16.24 1.37
CA MET A 202 -14.80 16.66 0.24
C MET A 202 -14.53 15.49 -0.72
N ILE A 203 -14.25 14.30 -0.20
CA ILE A 203 -14.04 13.10 -1.03
C ILE A 203 -15.31 12.73 -1.80
N ALA A 204 -16.47 12.83 -1.17
CA ALA A 204 -17.76 12.63 -1.85
C ALA A 204 -17.99 13.65 -2.97
N GLU A 205 -17.70 14.94 -2.72
CA GLU A 205 -17.79 15.98 -3.75
C GLU A 205 -16.83 15.72 -4.93
N VAL A 206 -15.59 15.36 -4.63
CA VAL A 206 -14.58 15.04 -5.65
C VAL A 206 -14.97 13.79 -6.45
N PHE A 207 -15.59 12.80 -5.82
CA PHE A 207 -16.10 11.61 -6.51
C PHE A 207 -17.14 11.99 -7.57
N GLU A 208 -18.11 12.84 -7.24
CA GLU A 208 -19.14 13.30 -8.18
C GLU A 208 -18.52 14.12 -9.32
N ASN A 209 -17.63 15.06 -9.00
CA ASN A 209 -16.95 15.91 -9.99
C ASN A 209 -16.09 15.09 -10.96
N LEU A 210 -15.34 14.10 -10.45
CA LEU A 210 -14.56 13.19 -11.29
C LEU A 210 -15.44 12.27 -12.12
N SER A 211 -16.53 11.74 -11.55
CA SER A 211 -17.48 10.88 -12.26
C SER A 211 -18.07 11.60 -13.47
N GLU A 212 -18.50 12.84 -13.30
CA GLU A 212 -18.99 13.67 -14.40
C GLU A 212 -17.89 14.01 -15.41
N SER A 213 -16.67 14.26 -14.93
CA SER A 213 -15.52 14.62 -15.77
C SER A 213 -15.04 13.48 -16.66
N ILE A 214 -15.16 12.21 -16.26
CA ILE A 214 -14.61 11.08 -17.04
C ILE A 214 -15.66 10.19 -17.72
N LYS A 215 -16.95 10.51 -17.60
CA LYS A 215 -18.07 9.64 -18.05
C LYS A 215 -18.08 9.29 -19.54
N ASP A 216 -17.52 10.14 -20.39
CA ASP A 216 -17.42 9.98 -21.85
C ASP A 216 -16.15 9.24 -22.29
N ILE A 217 -15.24 8.93 -21.37
CA ILE A 217 -14.03 8.15 -21.69
C ILE A 217 -14.37 6.66 -21.61
N GLU A 218 -14.45 6.00 -22.76
CA GLU A 218 -14.75 4.57 -22.84
C GLU A 218 -13.73 3.73 -22.05
N GLY A 219 -14.23 2.83 -21.21
CA GLY A 219 -13.41 1.93 -20.40
C GLY A 219 -12.90 2.53 -19.08
N ALA A 220 -13.04 3.84 -18.86
CA ALA A 220 -12.72 4.47 -17.58
C ALA A 220 -13.77 4.10 -16.53
N ARG A 221 -13.36 3.83 -15.28
CA ARG A 221 -14.28 3.48 -14.19
C ARG A 221 -13.92 4.18 -12.89
N MET A 222 -14.94 4.70 -12.22
CA MET A 222 -14.84 5.23 -10.87
C MET A 222 -15.01 4.12 -9.84
N GLU A 223 -14.29 4.22 -8.74
CA GLU A 223 -14.49 3.41 -7.54
C GLU A 223 -14.42 4.31 -6.31
N ASP A 224 -15.47 4.25 -5.49
CA ASP A 224 -15.56 4.91 -4.20
C ASP A 224 -14.92 4.00 -3.14
N ASN A 225 -13.81 4.47 -2.58
CA ASN A 225 -13.08 3.81 -1.51
C ASN A 225 -13.24 4.58 -0.18
N LYS A 226 -14.33 5.32 0.01
CA LYS A 226 -14.73 6.09 1.20
C LYS A 226 -13.84 7.29 1.54
N PHE A 227 -12.56 7.03 1.81
CA PHE A 227 -11.55 8.08 2.02
C PHE A 227 -10.66 8.30 0.79
N CYS A 228 -10.84 7.50 -0.25
CA CYS A 228 -10.11 7.62 -1.51
C CYS A 228 -11.09 7.53 -2.69
N VAL A 229 -10.73 8.17 -3.79
CA VAL A 229 -11.41 8.00 -5.09
C VAL A 229 -10.43 7.36 -6.06
N SER A 230 -10.84 6.28 -6.73
CA SER A 230 -10.00 5.57 -7.68
C SER A 230 -10.57 5.68 -9.09
N VAL A 231 -9.74 6.10 -10.03
CA VAL A 231 -10.04 6.20 -11.46
C VAL A 231 -9.27 5.12 -12.20
N HIS A 232 -9.95 4.03 -12.54
CA HIS A 232 -9.38 2.90 -13.26
C HIS A 232 -9.33 3.22 -14.75
N TYR A 233 -8.15 3.07 -15.35
CA TYR A 233 -7.91 3.29 -16.77
C TYR A 233 -7.37 2.04 -17.47
N ARG A 234 -7.52 0.87 -16.85
CA ARG A 234 -7.04 -0.41 -17.41
C ARG A 234 -7.66 -0.74 -18.77
N ASN A 235 -8.97 -0.49 -18.90
CA ASN A 235 -9.73 -0.78 -20.11
C ASN A 235 -9.86 0.44 -21.03
N VAL A 236 -9.18 1.55 -20.70
CA VAL A 236 -9.14 2.76 -21.54
C VAL A 236 -8.15 2.54 -22.68
N ALA A 237 -8.47 3.06 -23.86
CA ALA A 237 -7.56 3.00 -24.99
C ALA A 237 -6.26 3.78 -24.67
N PRO A 238 -5.07 3.29 -25.03
CA PRO A 238 -3.81 3.96 -24.65
C PRO A 238 -3.68 5.42 -25.09
N HIS A 239 -4.33 5.81 -26.20
CA HIS A 239 -4.34 7.20 -26.67
C HIS A 239 -5.16 8.15 -25.77
N ASP A 240 -6.06 7.61 -24.93
CA ASP A 240 -6.89 8.38 -24.01
C ASP A 240 -6.31 8.45 -22.58
N TYR A 241 -5.19 7.78 -22.30
CA TYR A 241 -4.54 7.85 -20.98
C TYR A 241 -4.19 9.27 -20.58
N GLU A 242 -3.73 10.06 -21.55
CA GLU A 242 -3.43 11.46 -21.30
C GLU A 242 -4.68 12.26 -20.95
N THR A 243 -5.77 12.05 -21.69
CA THR A 243 -7.07 12.66 -21.42
C THR A 243 -7.55 12.33 -20.01
N VAL A 244 -7.48 11.06 -19.57
CA VAL A 244 -7.87 10.65 -18.21
C VAL A 244 -7.07 11.43 -17.17
N HIS A 245 -5.75 11.44 -17.28
CA HIS A 245 -4.89 12.12 -16.30
C HIS A 245 -5.13 13.63 -16.27
N GLN A 246 -5.27 14.28 -17.43
CA GLN A 246 -5.56 15.71 -17.53
C GLN A 246 -6.88 16.06 -16.85
N ARG A 247 -7.93 15.25 -17.05
CA ARG A 247 -9.25 15.46 -16.44
C ARG A 247 -9.23 15.28 -14.93
N VAL A 248 -8.56 14.24 -14.44
CA VAL A 248 -8.39 14.02 -12.99
C VAL A 248 -7.59 15.17 -12.37
N THR A 249 -6.47 15.55 -12.99
CA THR A 249 -5.62 16.65 -12.50
C THR A 249 -6.35 17.99 -12.53
N ALA A 250 -7.20 18.23 -13.52
CA ALA A 250 -7.98 19.46 -13.63
C ALA A 250 -8.94 19.62 -12.44
N VAL A 251 -9.66 18.56 -12.06
CA VAL A 251 -10.52 18.58 -10.87
C VAL A 251 -9.70 18.82 -9.60
N LEU A 252 -8.54 18.17 -9.46
CA LEU A 252 -7.71 18.30 -8.26
C LEU A 252 -7.08 19.68 -8.04
N LYS A 253 -7.07 20.58 -9.04
CA LYS A 253 -6.53 21.93 -8.87
C LYS A 253 -7.23 22.72 -7.77
N ASP A 254 -8.52 22.43 -7.56
CA ASP A 254 -9.35 23.13 -6.57
C ASP A 254 -9.24 22.49 -5.17
N TYR A 255 -8.52 21.37 -5.03
CA TYR A 255 -8.40 20.60 -3.78
C TYR A 255 -6.92 20.37 -3.39
N PRO A 256 -6.19 21.41 -2.94
CA PRO A 256 -4.75 21.32 -2.63
C PRO A 256 -4.40 20.39 -1.46
N CYS A 257 -5.37 20.03 -0.63
CA CYS A 257 -5.22 19.06 0.46
C CYS A 257 -5.41 17.60 0.01
N LEU A 258 -5.63 17.36 -1.29
CA LEU A 258 -5.65 16.04 -1.89
C LEU A 258 -4.40 15.84 -2.76
N ARG A 259 -3.98 14.58 -2.89
CA ARG A 259 -2.89 14.18 -3.78
C ARG A 259 -3.34 13.09 -4.73
N LEU A 260 -2.77 13.11 -5.93
CA LEU A 260 -2.87 12.04 -6.91
C LEU A 260 -1.73 11.04 -6.72
N THR A 261 -2.07 9.76 -6.65
CA THR A 261 -1.11 8.65 -6.70
C THR A 261 -1.42 7.68 -7.81
N HIS A 262 -0.39 6.94 -8.25
CA HIS A 262 -0.48 6.01 -9.36
C HIS A 262 -0.34 4.58 -8.84
N GLY A 263 -1.35 3.76 -9.09
CA GLY A 263 -1.33 2.31 -8.87
C GLY A 263 -1.26 1.54 -10.19
N ARG A 264 -1.55 0.24 -10.16
CA ARG A 264 -1.54 -0.64 -11.35
C ARG A 264 -2.76 -0.38 -12.24
N LYS A 265 -2.62 0.55 -13.20
CA LYS A 265 -3.69 1.05 -14.09
C LYS A 265 -4.85 1.73 -13.37
N VAL A 266 -4.52 2.45 -12.29
CA VAL A 266 -5.46 3.24 -11.49
C VAL A 266 -4.80 4.54 -11.05
N LEU A 267 -5.55 5.64 -11.11
CA LEU A 267 -5.20 6.90 -10.46
C LEU A 267 -5.99 7.00 -9.17
N GLU A 268 -5.32 7.25 -8.05
CA GLU A 268 -5.93 7.31 -6.72
C GLU A 268 -5.84 8.72 -6.18
N VAL A 269 -6.98 9.30 -5.83
CA VAL A 269 -7.09 10.56 -5.13
C VAL A 269 -7.26 10.27 -3.65
N ARG A 270 -6.38 10.85 -2.83
CA ARG A 270 -6.40 10.65 -1.37
C ARG A 270 -6.04 11.92 -0.60
N PRO A 271 -6.53 12.10 0.63
CA PRO A 271 -6.10 13.16 1.53
C PRO A 271 -4.58 13.18 1.72
N VAL A 272 -4.03 14.39 1.85
CA VAL A 272 -2.65 14.63 2.26
C VAL A 272 -2.62 14.67 3.78
N ILE A 273 -2.49 13.51 4.39
CA ILE A 273 -2.33 13.33 5.84
C ILE A 273 -1.11 12.46 6.12
N ASP A 274 -0.57 12.56 7.34
CA ASP A 274 0.51 11.69 7.83
C ASP A 274 -0.05 10.32 8.24
N TRP A 275 -0.57 9.60 7.24
CA TRP A 275 -1.14 8.27 7.42
C TRP A 275 -0.84 7.37 6.22
N ASN A 276 -0.53 6.12 6.50
CA ASN A 276 -0.24 5.06 5.53
C ASN A 276 -0.48 3.67 6.15
N LYS A 277 -0.26 2.60 5.36
CA LYS A 277 -0.43 1.22 5.85
C LYS A 277 0.51 0.89 7.02
N GLY A 278 1.71 1.46 7.07
CA GLY A 278 2.61 1.32 8.22
C GLY A 278 2.05 1.91 9.50
N LYS A 279 1.50 3.14 9.45
CA LYS A 279 0.81 3.77 10.58
C LYS A 279 -0.42 2.96 11.01
N ALA A 280 -1.14 2.36 10.07
CA ALA A 280 -2.24 1.44 10.38
C ALA A 280 -1.76 0.19 11.13
N VAL A 281 -0.59 -0.37 10.78
CA VAL A 281 0.02 -1.49 11.52
C VAL A 281 0.40 -1.08 12.93
N GLU A 282 1.07 0.07 13.11
CA GLU A 282 1.42 0.59 14.45
C GLU A 282 0.17 0.77 15.32
N PHE A 283 -0.85 1.43 14.75
CA PHE A 283 -2.14 1.64 15.40
C PHE A 283 -2.81 0.32 15.81
N LEU A 284 -2.81 -0.69 14.94
CA LEU A 284 -3.42 -1.97 15.24
C LEU A 284 -2.63 -2.72 16.32
N LEU A 285 -1.30 -2.67 16.29
CA LEU A 285 -0.46 -3.25 17.35
C LEU A 285 -0.74 -2.59 18.70
N GLU A 286 -0.81 -1.26 18.75
CA GLU A 286 -1.16 -0.51 19.96
C GLU A 286 -2.57 -0.86 20.45
N SER A 287 -3.56 -0.85 19.55
CA SER A 287 -4.96 -1.18 19.87
C SER A 287 -5.13 -2.62 20.35
N LEU A 288 -4.25 -3.53 19.94
CA LEU A 288 -4.23 -4.92 20.39
C LEU A 288 -3.48 -5.12 21.72
N GLY A 289 -2.84 -4.07 22.25
CA GLY A 289 -1.97 -4.14 23.44
C GLY A 289 -0.66 -4.88 23.16
N LEU A 290 -0.16 -4.80 21.93
CA LEU A 290 0.99 -5.54 21.42
C LEU A 290 2.19 -4.63 21.08
N SER A 291 2.07 -3.31 21.14
CA SER A 291 3.13 -2.36 20.78
C SER A 291 4.30 -2.35 21.77
N GLU A 292 4.03 -2.50 23.07
CA GLU A 292 5.03 -2.32 24.16
C GLU A 292 5.72 -3.63 24.59
N SER A 293 5.58 -4.71 23.83
CA SER A 293 6.06 -6.04 24.23
C SER A 293 7.10 -6.59 23.26
N ASP A 294 8.32 -6.82 23.75
CA ASP A 294 9.42 -7.45 23.00
C ASP A 294 9.12 -8.91 22.60
N ASP A 295 8.09 -9.49 23.23
CA ASP A 295 7.59 -10.84 22.97
C ASP A 295 6.57 -10.88 21.82
N VAL A 296 6.39 -9.81 21.05
CA VAL A 296 5.50 -9.80 19.89
C VAL A 296 6.32 -9.96 18.60
N LEU A 297 5.77 -10.73 17.66
CA LEU A 297 6.31 -10.85 16.31
C LEU A 297 5.22 -10.51 15.28
N PRO A 298 5.14 -9.26 14.80
CA PRO A 298 4.28 -8.87 13.70
C PRO A 298 4.83 -9.43 12.37
N ILE A 299 3.93 -10.02 11.57
CA ILE A 299 4.22 -10.43 10.20
C ILE A 299 3.25 -9.70 9.28
N TYR A 300 3.77 -8.97 8.30
CA TYR A 300 2.96 -8.35 7.24
C TYR A 300 3.19 -9.06 5.91
N VAL A 301 2.12 -9.38 5.18
CA VAL A 301 2.19 -9.97 3.84
C VAL A 301 1.50 -9.03 2.83
N GLY A 302 2.21 -8.63 1.77
CA GLY A 302 1.69 -7.69 0.76
C GLY A 302 2.43 -7.71 -0.57
N ASP A 303 1.83 -7.18 -1.64
CA ASP A 303 2.32 -7.30 -3.02
C ASP A 303 2.73 -5.95 -3.66
N ASP A 304 2.31 -4.84 -3.08
CA ASP A 304 2.31 -3.53 -3.73
C ASP A 304 3.22 -2.50 -3.06
N LYS A 305 3.30 -1.32 -3.69
CA LYS A 305 4.15 -0.22 -3.23
C LYS A 305 3.68 0.37 -1.90
N THR A 306 2.40 0.28 -1.57
CA THR A 306 1.85 0.81 -0.32
C THR A 306 2.14 -0.11 0.86
N ASP A 307 2.33 -1.40 0.61
CA ASP A 307 2.77 -2.38 1.62
C ASP A 307 4.21 -2.14 2.10
N GLU A 308 5.05 -1.50 1.28
CA GLU A 308 6.41 -1.07 1.68
C GLU A 308 6.39 -0.14 2.90
N ASP A 309 5.34 0.65 3.09
CA ASP A 309 5.20 1.49 4.29
C ASP A 309 5.09 0.62 5.55
N ALA A 310 4.41 -0.52 5.47
CA ALA A 310 4.32 -1.48 6.57
C ALA A 310 5.63 -2.25 6.77
N PHE A 311 6.28 -2.69 5.69
CA PHE A 311 7.57 -3.39 5.78
C PHE A 311 8.64 -2.54 6.47
N LYS A 312 8.71 -1.24 6.13
CA LYS A 312 9.64 -0.29 6.73
C LYS A 312 9.45 -0.15 8.23
N VAL A 313 8.20 -0.01 8.68
CA VAL A 313 7.87 0.10 10.11
C VAL A 313 8.33 -1.15 10.86
N LEU A 314 8.01 -2.33 10.34
CA LEU A 314 8.38 -3.60 10.99
C LEU A 314 9.90 -3.80 11.05
N LYS A 315 10.60 -3.44 9.98
CA LYS A 315 12.06 -3.50 9.91
C LYS A 315 12.74 -2.50 10.83
N ALA A 316 12.25 -1.26 10.90
CA ALA A 316 12.82 -0.20 11.74
C ALA A 316 12.68 -0.51 13.23
N ASN A 317 11.57 -1.11 13.64
CA ASN A 317 11.31 -1.48 15.02
C ASN A 317 12.03 -2.78 15.44
N ASN A 318 12.67 -3.49 14.49
CA ASN A 318 13.38 -4.76 14.69
C ASN A 318 12.58 -5.87 15.39
N HIS A 319 11.25 -5.73 15.45
CA HIS A 319 10.36 -6.61 16.19
C HIS A 319 9.45 -7.43 15.27
N GLY A 320 9.52 -7.24 13.96
CA GLY A 320 8.70 -7.95 12.96
C GLY A 320 9.35 -7.98 11.59
N PHE A 321 8.64 -8.55 10.61
CA PHE A 321 9.10 -8.53 9.24
C PHE A 321 7.96 -8.54 8.21
N GLY A 322 8.29 -7.99 7.04
CA GLY A 322 7.48 -8.07 5.85
C GLY A 322 7.77 -9.31 5.00
N ILE A 323 6.75 -9.81 4.32
CA ILE A 323 6.81 -10.81 3.26
C ILE A 323 6.22 -10.20 1.99
N LEU A 324 7.05 -10.02 0.96
CA LEU A 324 6.62 -9.50 -0.32
C LEU A 324 6.02 -10.61 -1.19
N VAL A 325 4.82 -10.39 -1.73
CA VAL A 325 4.19 -11.25 -2.73
C VAL A 325 4.57 -10.75 -4.13
N SER A 326 5.41 -11.49 -4.85
CA SER A 326 5.80 -11.09 -6.19
C SER A 326 6.38 -12.25 -7.00
N SER A 327 5.87 -12.43 -8.21
CA SER A 327 6.44 -13.36 -9.20
C SER A 327 7.53 -12.71 -10.06
N VAL A 328 7.88 -11.45 -9.79
CA VAL A 328 8.88 -10.66 -10.51
C VAL A 328 9.80 -9.96 -9.51
N PRO A 329 11.10 -9.81 -9.82
CA PRO A 329 12.02 -9.08 -8.96
C PRO A 329 11.57 -7.63 -8.70
N LYS A 330 11.63 -7.19 -7.44
CA LYS A 330 11.33 -5.84 -6.99
C LYS A 330 12.25 -5.45 -5.83
N ASP A 331 12.60 -4.17 -5.74
CA ASP A 331 13.22 -3.64 -4.53
C ASP A 331 12.16 -3.57 -3.43
N SER A 332 12.52 -3.98 -2.21
CA SER A 332 11.59 -4.06 -1.08
C SER A 332 12.31 -3.96 0.26
N ASP A 333 11.60 -3.48 1.28
CA ASP A 333 12.01 -3.58 2.68
C ASP A 333 11.55 -4.88 3.37
N ALA A 334 10.85 -5.76 2.65
CA ALA A 334 10.51 -7.10 3.13
C ALA A 334 11.76 -7.97 3.39
N PHE A 335 11.66 -8.90 4.32
CA PHE A 335 12.73 -9.87 4.62
C PHE A 335 12.59 -11.15 3.79
N TYR A 336 11.35 -11.54 3.50
CA TYR A 336 11.04 -12.75 2.77
C TYR A 336 10.17 -12.44 1.56
N SER A 337 10.04 -13.42 0.68
CA SER A 337 9.12 -13.36 -0.45
C SER A 337 8.21 -14.57 -0.51
N LEU A 338 7.06 -14.40 -1.16
CA LEU A 338 6.18 -15.44 -1.66
C LEU A 338 5.87 -15.12 -3.11
N ARG A 339 5.70 -16.14 -3.95
CA ARG A 339 5.58 -15.92 -5.40
C ARG A 339 4.25 -15.30 -5.80
N ASP A 340 3.16 -15.77 -5.22
CA ASP A 340 1.79 -15.42 -5.61
C ASP A 340 0.79 -15.83 -4.49
N PRO A 341 -0.52 -15.51 -4.64
CA PRO A 341 -1.53 -15.84 -3.63
C PRO A 341 -1.63 -17.33 -3.25
N SER A 342 -1.19 -18.26 -4.10
CA SER A 342 -1.21 -19.69 -3.75
C SER A 342 -0.17 -20.02 -2.69
N GLU A 343 1.04 -19.47 -2.80
CA GLU A 343 2.08 -19.61 -1.78
C GLU A 343 1.72 -18.86 -0.48
N VAL A 344 0.98 -17.74 -0.58
CA VAL A 344 0.39 -17.08 0.60
C VAL A 344 -0.54 -18.04 1.35
N MET A 345 -1.46 -18.69 0.63
CA MET A 345 -2.36 -19.66 1.26
C MET A 345 -1.62 -20.81 1.93
N GLU A 346 -0.59 -21.35 1.27
CA GLU A 346 0.24 -22.43 1.81
C GLU A 346 0.99 -21.97 3.07
N PHE A 347 1.56 -20.77 3.04
CA PHE A 347 2.25 -20.19 4.20
C PHE A 347 1.30 -20.04 5.40
N LEU A 348 0.08 -19.51 5.19
CA LEU A 348 -0.92 -19.38 6.24
C LEU A 348 -1.32 -20.73 6.85
N ARG A 349 -1.54 -21.75 6.01
CA ARG A 349 -1.86 -23.12 6.48
C ARG A 349 -0.72 -23.73 7.27
N THR A 350 0.52 -23.55 6.81
CA THR A 350 1.70 -24.08 7.47
C THR A 350 1.92 -23.40 8.83
N LEU A 351 1.70 -22.08 8.90
CA LEU A 351 1.76 -21.31 10.14
C LEU A 351 0.71 -21.76 11.15
N ALA A 352 -0.52 -22.01 10.71
CA ALA A 352 -1.59 -22.54 11.57
C ALA A 352 -1.22 -23.93 12.12
N ALA A 353 -0.83 -24.86 11.24
CA ALA A 353 -0.46 -26.22 11.63
C ALA A 353 0.73 -26.25 12.60
N TRP A 354 1.73 -25.39 12.39
CA TRP A 354 2.87 -25.25 13.30
C TRP A 354 2.43 -24.82 14.70
N LYS A 355 1.53 -23.83 14.79
CA LYS A 355 1.07 -23.33 16.09
C LYS A 355 0.25 -24.37 16.85
N GLU A 356 -0.57 -25.14 16.16
CA GLU A 356 -1.33 -26.25 16.75
C GLU A 356 -0.42 -27.39 17.22
N GLY A 357 0.64 -27.71 16.48
CA GLY A 357 1.62 -28.73 16.90
C GLY A 357 2.58 -28.27 18.01
N SER A 358 2.67 -26.96 18.24
CA SER A 358 3.52 -26.35 19.28
C SER A 358 2.75 -25.95 20.54
N SER A 359 1.41 -26.08 20.53
CA SER A 359 0.53 -25.83 21.67
C SER A 359 0.23 -27.13 22.39
#